data_AF-A0A5N6LRC0-F1
#
_entry.id   AF-A0A5N6LRC0-F1
#
_cell.length_a   1.000
_cell.length_b   1.000
_cell.length_c   1.000
_cell.angle_alpha   90.00
_cell.angle_beta   90.00
_cell.angle_gamma   90.00
#
_symmetry.space_group_name_H-M   'P 1'
#
loop_
_entity.id
_entity.type
_entity.pdbx_description
1 polymer ?
#
loop_
_entity_poly.entity_id
_entity_poly.type
_entity_poly.pdbx_seq_one_letter_code
_entity_poly.pdbx_strand_id
1 'polypeptide(L)'
;MADNNRDAGRNPGKRPAIDDLTEDSRRRIDSIVAQVDAEMERRTQMLAQERYWGWLPSLLLRWIETERVPTLRYRGDTSEGPRLPALGMPMERAFAAHVAVTRREFRRSAELSDEVRVLREKNDRLERRSDRLEEEKDRLEETVETLRLQVAQLMSQHGQIVDVVQEHDGRITENRTDIVETQAMVQASDAMLNAWAAQFIEEPPAEDDEPQFEA
;
A
#
# COMPACT_ATOMS: atom_id res chain seq x y z
N MET A 1 -108.66 -53.09 -28.27
CA MET A 1 -108.75 -52.29 -27.03
C MET A 1 -107.66 -52.77 -26.07
N ALA A 2 -106.58 -52.00 -25.93
CA ALA A 2 -105.73 -51.95 -24.73
C ALA A 2 -104.79 -50.75 -24.90
N ASP A 3 -105.04 -49.71 -24.12
CA ASP A 3 -104.22 -48.52 -23.93
C ASP A 3 -103.01 -48.85 -23.03
N ASN A 4 -101.89 -48.13 -23.16
CA ASN A 4 -101.25 -47.46 -22.02
C ASN A 4 -99.99 -46.67 -22.43
N ASN A 5 -100.13 -45.36 -22.22
CA ASN A 5 -99.15 -44.29 -22.33
C ASN A 5 -98.23 -44.23 -21.08
N ARG A 6 -96.95 -43.86 -21.23
CA ARG A 6 -96.17 -43.16 -20.21
C ARG A 6 -94.83 -42.63 -20.75
N ASP A 7 -94.86 -41.36 -21.17
CA ASP A 7 -93.72 -40.45 -21.06
C ASP A 7 -93.47 -40.11 -19.59
N ALA A 8 -92.22 -40.21 -19.14
CA ALA A 8 -91.72 -39.41 -18.01
C ALA A 8 -90.18 -39.37 -17.99
N GLY A 9 -89.62 -38.18 -18.21
CA GLY A 9 -88.54 -37.68 -17.34
C GLY A 9 -87.11 -37.79 -17.85
N ARG A 10 -86.71 -36.86 -18.71
CA ARG A 10 -85.31 -36.46 -18.93
C ARG A 10 -84.79 -35.76 -17.66
N ASN A 11 -83.63 -36.18 -17.13
CA ASN A 11 -82.87 -35.35 -16.19
C ASN A 11 -81.37 -35.37 -16.56
N PRO A 12 -80.83 -34.34 -17.25
CA PRO A 12 -79.43 -34.31 -17.70
C PRO A 12 -78.48 -33.64 -16.70
N GLY A 13 -78.92 -33.37 -15.46
CA GLY A 13 -78.24 -32.49 -14.51
C GLY A 13 -77.32 -33.15 -13.46
N LYS A 14 -77.10 -34.47 -13.48
CA LYS A 14 -76.21 -35.13 -12.52
C LYS A 14 -74.87 -35.47 -13.18
N ARG A 15 -73.80 -34.79 -12.75
CA ARG A 15 -72.42 -35.26 -12.99
C ARG A 15 -72.35 -36.72 -12.49
N PRO A 16 -72.02 -37.72 -13.33
CA PRO A 16 -71.76 -39.05 -12.82
C PRO A 16 -70.56 -38.95 -11.88
N ALA A 17 -70.73 -39.42 -10.65
CA ALA A 17 -69.61 -39.70 -9.77
C ALA A 17 -68.69 -40.69 -10.51
N ILE A 18 -67.39 -40.54 -10.32
CA ILE A 18 -66.31 -41.34 -10.94
C ILE A 18 -66.54 -42.87 -10.77
N ASP A 19 -67.44 -43.27 -9.86
CA ASP A 19 -67.83 -44.66 -9.62
C ASP A 19 -68.56 -45.36 -10.77
N ASP A 20 -69.29 -44.67 -11.66
CA ASP A 20 -70.06 -45.30 -12.76
C ASP A 20 -69.27 -45.41 -14.09
N LEU A 21 -67.95 -45.53 -14.03
CA LEU A 21 -67.12 -45.81 -15.21
C LEU A 21 -66.99 -47.33 -15.43
N THR A 22 -67.29 -47.80 -16.64
CA THR A 22 -66.97 -49.17 -17.05
C THR A 22 -65.47 -49.43 -16.97
N GLU A 23 -65.09 -50.65 -16.62
CA GLU A 23 -63.68 -51.08 -16.45
C GLU A 23 -62.79 -50.70 -17.66
N ASP A 24 -63.32 -50.76 -18.88
CA ASP A 24 -62.60 -50.37 -20.10
C ASP A 24 -62.36 -48.85 -20.18
N SER A 25 -63.31 -48.04 -19.70
CA SER A 25 -63.17 -46.59 -19.63
C SER A 25 -62.12 -46.19 -18.58
N ARG A 26 -62.06 -46.91 -17.46
CA ARG A 26 -61.01 -46.71 -16.43
C ARG A 26 -59.62 -47.00 -17.00
N ARG A 27 -59.44 -48.13 -17.68
CA ARG A 27 -58.17 -48.49 -18.33
C ARG A 27 -57.71 -47.48 -19.38
N ARG A 28 -58.64 -46.92 -20.16
CA ARG A 28 -58.31 -45.88 -21.14
C ARG A 28 -57.86 -44.60 -20.46
N ILE A 29 -58.53 -44.20 -19.37
CA ILE A 29 -58.12 -43.03 -18.57
C ILE A 29 -56.73 -43.27 -17.98
N ASP A 30 -56.48 -44.45 -17.39
CA ASP A 30 -55.16 -44.78 -16.82
C ASP A 30 -54.06 -44.79 -17.87
N SER A 31 -54.32 -45.29 -19.08
CA SER A 31 -53.38 -45.25 -20.20
C SER A 31 -53.06 -43.81 -20.65
N ILE A 32 -54.05 -42.92 -20.64
CA ILE A 32 -53.86 -41.51 -21.01
C ILE A 32 -53.08 -40.80 -19.89
N VAL A 33 -53.40 -41.06 -18.63
CA VAL A 33 -52.69 -40.50 -17.47
C VAL A 33 -51.23 -40.95 -17.49
N ALA A 34 -50.96 -42.24 -17.68
CA ALA A 34 -49.59 -42.75 -17.77
C ALA A 34 -48.80 -42.14 -18.94
N GLN A 35 -49.46 -41.88 -20.08
CA GLN A 35 -48.83 -41.22 -21.23
C GLN A 35 -48.50 -39.76 -20.93
N VAL A 36 -49.40 -39.05 -20.26
CA VAL A 36 -49.21 -37.64 -19.84
C VAL A 36 -48.13 -37.54 -18.76
N ASP A 37 -48.10 -38.45 -17.79
CA ASP A 37 -47.08 -38.50 -16.74
C ASP A 37 -45.69 -38.77 -17.33
N ALA A 38 -45.59 -39.72 -18.26
CA ALA A 38 -44.33 -39.98 -18.97
C ALA A 38 -43.89 -38.78 -19.82
N GLU A 39 -44.82 -38.01 -20.38
CA GLU A 39 -44.50 -36.79 -21.12
C GLU A 39 -44.02 -35.66 -20.18
N MET A 40 -44.72 -35.47 -19.06
CA MET A 40 -44.35 -34.52 -18.01
C MET A 40 -42.97 -34.82 -17.44
N GLU A 41 -42.66 -36.10 -17.19
CA GLU A 41 -41.36 -36.53 -16.70
C GLU A 41 -40.23 -36.28 -17.72
N ARG A 42 -40.47 -36.47 -19.02
CA ARG A 42 -39.50 -36.09 -20.06
C ARG A 42 -39.27 -34.58 -20.10
N ARG A 43 -40.33 -33.77 -19.94
CA ARG A 43 -40.23 -32.31 -19.92
C ARG A 43 -39.48 -31.81 -18.69
N THR A 44 -39.73 -32.38 -17.51
CA THR A 44 -38.99 -32.02 -16.29
C THR A 44 -37.53 -32.42 -16.38
N GLN A 45 -37.22 -33.57 -16.98
CA GLN A 45 -35.85 -33.99 -17.27
C GLN A 45 -35.15 -33.04 -18.25
N MET A 46 -35.81 -32.62 -19.34
CA MET A 46 -35.26 -31.62 -20.27
C MET A 46 -35.01 -30.27 -19.59
N LEU A 47 -35.95 -29.77 -18.79
CA LEU A 47 -35.79 -28.51 -18.06
C LEU A 47 -34.69 -28.58 -17.00
N ALA A 48 -34.55 -29.73 -16.32
CA ALA A 48 -33.44 -29.97 -15.41
C ALA A 48 -32.11 -29.99 -16.17
N GLN A 49 -32.07 -30.66 -17.32
CA GLN A 49 -30.88 -30.75 -18.16
C GLN A 49 -30.45 -29.37 -18.71
N GLU A 50 -31.39 -28.55 -19.17
CA GLU A 50 -31.15 -27.16 -19.58
C GLU A 50 -30.68 -26.29 -18.41
N ARG A 51 -31.24 -26.48 -17.21
CA ARG A 51 -30.85 -25.71 -16.02
C ARG A 51 -29.44 -26.03 -15.53
N TYR A 52 -29.05 -27.31 -15.52
CA TYR A 52 -27.74 -27.74 -15.00
C TYR A 52 -26.63 -27.69 -16.04
N TRP A 53 -26.93 -27.98 -17.31
CA TRP A 53 -25.95 -28.11 -18.39
C TRP A 53 -26.19 -27.18 -19.58
N GLY A 54 -27.20 -26.30 -19.56
CA GLY A 54 -27.50 -25.40 -20.68
C GLY A 54 -26.40 -24.39 -21.01
N TRP A 55 -25.48 -24.13 -20.09
CA TRP A 55 -24.30 -23.28 -20.31
C TRP A 55 -23.20 -23.97 -21.14
N LEU A 56 -23.15 -25.30 -21.14
CA LEU A 56 -22.04 -26.08 -21.70
C LEU A 56 -21.92 -25.96 -23.23
N PRO A 57 -23.01 -26.09 -24.03
CA PRO A 57 -22.92 -25.92 -25.48
C PRO A 57 -22.41 -24.53 -25.88
N SER A 58 -22.87 -23.47 -25.19
CA SER A 58 -22.45 -22.08 -25.45
C SER A 58 -20.98 -21.84 -25.09
N LEU A 59 -20.48 -22.44 -24.01
CA LEU A 59 -19.07 -22.36 -23.64
C LEU A 59 -18.18 -23.06 -24.68
N LEU A 60 -18.58 -24.25 -25.14
CA LEU A 60 -17.83 -25.02 -26.14
C LEU A 60 -17.78 -24.31 -27.50
N LEU A 61 -18.89 -23.68 -27.93
CA LEU A 61 -18.91 -22.87 -29.15
C LEU A 61 -17.88 -21.73 -29.10
N ARG A 62 -17.86 -20.98 -28.00
CA ARG A 62 -16.88 -19.90 -27.77
C ARG A 62 -15.44 -20.40 -27.79
N TRP A 63 -15.19 -21.58 -27.23
CA TRP A 63 -13.85 -22.20 -27.27
C TRP A 63 -13.44 -22.60 -28.70
N ILE A 64 -14.38 -23.15 -29.49
CA ILE A 64 -14.13 -23.53 -30.88
C ILE A 64 -13.79 -22.32 -31.76
N GLU A 65 -14.49 -21.21 -31.55
CA GLU A 65 -14.22 -19.94 -32.24
C GLU A 65 -12.86 -19.37 -31.86
N THR A 66 -12.55 -19.35 -30.56
CA THR A 66 -11.31 -18.77 -30.04
C THR A 66 -10.08 -19.60 -30.43
N GLU A 67 -10.17 -20.93 -30.37
CA GLU A 67 -9.05 -21.84 -30.64
C GLU A 67 -9.01 -22.33 -32.10
N ARG A 68 -9.94 -21.90 -32.97
CA ARG A 68 -10.02 -22.28 -34.39
C ARG A 68 -9.99 -23.80 -34.63
N VAL A 69 -10.79 -24.54 -33.88
CA VAL A 69 -10.81 -26.01 -33.91
C VAL A 69 -11.31 -26.53 -35.28
N PRO A 70 -10.56 -27.40 -35.97
CA PRO A 70 -10.94 -27.96 -37.27
C PRO A 70 -12.29 -28.69 -37.25
N THR A 71 -13.04 -28.60 -38.34
CA THR A 71 -14.31 -29.34 -38.48
C THR A 71 -14.03 -30.75 -38.98
N LEU A 72 -14.12 -31.73 -38.07
CA LEU A 72 -14.03 -33.16 -38.42
C LEU A 72 -15.37 -33.62 -39.01
N ARG A 73 -15.35 -34.21 -40.21
CA ARG A 73 -16.55 -34.78 -40.84
C ARG A 73 -16.52 -36.30 -40.68
N TYR A 74 -17.54 -36.86 -40.03
CA TYR A 74 -17.75 -38.31 -40.01
C TYR A 74 -19.20 -38.68 -40.33
N ARG A 75 -19.37 -39.86 -40.96
CA ARG A 75 -20.63 -40.36 -41.52
C ARG A 75 -21.13 -41.51 -40.66
N GLY A 76 -22.20 -41.26 -39.90
CA GLY A 76 -22.98 -42.28 -39.22
C GLY A 76 -22.88 -42.20 -37.70
N ASP A 77 -23.89 -41.61 -37.07
CA ASP A 77 -24.20 -41.76 -35.65
C ASP A 77 -25.70 -42.05 -35.52
N THR A 78 -26.04 -43.29 -35.17
CA THR A 78 -27.39 -43.69 -34.74
C THR A 78 -27.27 -44.21 -33.31
N SER A 79 -27.79 -43.47 -32.32
CA SER A 79 -27.72 -43.87 -30.91
C SER A 79 -29.09 -43.96 -30.26
N GLU A 80 -29.56 -45.17 -29.96
CA GLU A 80 -30.67 -45.41 -29.03
C GLU A 80 -30.09 -45.55 -27.62
N GLY A 81 -30.23 -44.50 -26.80
CA GLY A 81 -29.80 -44.46 -25.40
C GLY A 81 -30.05 -43.08 -24.78
N PRO A 82 -30.05 -42.92 -23.44
CA PRO A 82 -30.28 -41.62 -22.79
C PRO A 82 -29.21 -40.61 -23.23
N ARG A 83 -29.62 -39.58 -23.98
CA ARG A 83 -28.71 -38.65 -24.65
C ARG A 83 -28.33 -37.50 -23.72
N LEU A 84 -27.02 -37.26 -23.60
CA LEU A 84 -26.48 -35.98 -23.13
C LEU A 84 -27.04 -34.83 -23.99
N PRO A 85 -27.05 -33.57 -23.50
CA PRO A 85 -27.59 -32.45 -24.29
C PRO A 85 -26.87 -32.40 -25.64
N ALA A 86 -27.62 -32.25 -26.72
CA ALA A 86 -27.03 -32.17 -28.04
C ALA A 86 -26.10 -30.95 -28.11
N LEU A 87 -24.80 -31.21 -28.26
CA LEU A 87 -23.77 -30.17 -28.31
C LEU A 87 -23.85 -29.29 -29.57
N GLY A 88 -24.75 -29.60 -30.50
CA GLY A 88 -24.85 -28.93 -31.81
C GLY A 88 -23.67 -29.24 -32.75
N MET A 89 -22.79 -30.17 -32.38
CA MET A 89 -21.56 -30.52 -33.08
C MET A 89 -21.04 -31.91 -32.66
N PRO A 90 -20.13 -32.53 -33.43
CA PRO A 90 -19.53 -33.82 -33.06
C PRO A 90 -18.76 -33.79 -31.73
N MET A 91 -18.80 -34.88 -30.97
CA MET A 91 -18.17 -34.99 -29.65
C MET A 91 -16.64 -34.85 -29.73
N GLU A 92 -16.02 -35.34 -30.80
CA GLU A 92 -14.59 -35.21 -31.07
C GLU A 92 -14.19 -33.74 -31.23
N ARG A 93 -15.07 -32.92 -31.83
CA ARG A 93 -14.81 -31.48 -32.00
C ARG A 93 -14.88 -30.75 -30.67
N ALA A 94 -15.85 -31.09 -29.81
CA ALA A 94 -15.93 -30.54 -28.46
C ALA A 94 -14.72 -30.96 -27.60
N PHE A 95 -14.29 -32.22 -27.71
CA PHE A 95 -13.09 -32.72 -27.03
C PHE A 95 -11.82 -32.01 -27.54
N ALA A 96 -11.66 -31.83 -28.86
CA ALA A 96 -10.54 -31.11 -29.43
C ALA A 96 -10.50 -29.64 -28.98
N ALA A 97 -11.66 -28.98 -28.85
CA ALA A 97 -11.77 -27.63 -28.30
C ALA A 97 -11.30 -27.57 -26.85
N HIS A 98 -11.77 -28.51 -26.03
CA HIS A 98 -11.37 -28.59 -24.63
C HIS A 98 -9.86 -28.82 -24.48
N VAL A 99 -9.28 -29.75 -25.22
CA VAL A 99 -7.82 -30.02 -25.17
C VAL A 99 -7.01 -28.81 -25.65
N ALA A 100 -7.46 -28.10 -26.69
CA ALA A 100 -6.80 -26.89 -27.18
C ALA A 100 -6.79 -25.78 -26.13
N VAL A 101 -7.94 -25.50 -25.52
CA VAL A 101 -8.06 -24.52 -24.42
C VAL A 101 -7.17 -24.92 -23.26
N THR A 102 -7.27 -26.16 -22.77
CA THR A 102 -6.47 -26.64 -21.63
C THR A 102 -4.97 -26.52 -21.91
N ARG A 103 -4.52 -26.82 -23.14
CA ARG A 103 -3.11 -26.66 -23.53
C ARG A 103 -2.69 -25.19 -23.59
N ARG A 104 -3.55 -24.29 -24.08
CA ARG A 104 -3.27 -22.86 -24.14
C ARG A 104 -3.21 -22.24 -22.74
N GLU A 105 -4.13 -22.62 -21.86
CA GLU A 105 -4.13 -22.16 -20.46
C GLU A 105 -2.91 -22.67 -19.71
N PHE A 106 -2.51 -23.93 -19.92
CA PHE A 106 -1.29 -24.47 -19.30
C PHE A 106 -0.03 -23.69 -19.71
N ARG A 107 0.09 -23.31 -21.00
CA ARG A 107 1.21 -22.45 -21.46
C ARG A 107 1.16 -21.06 -20.83
N ARG A 108 0.00 -20.41 -20.83
CA ARG A 108 -0.17 -19.09 -20.19
C ARG A 108 0.15 -19.14 -18.70
N SER A 109 -0.24 -20.20 -18.01
CA SER A 109 0.11 -20.41 -16.59
C SER A 109 1.61 -20.60 -16.39
N ALA A 110 2.30 -21.27 -17.31
CA ALA A 110 3.75 -21.41 -17.26
C ALA A 110 4.46 -20.06 -17.46
N GLU A 111 4.02 -19.27 -18.44
CA GLU A 111 4.51 -17.90 -18.68
C GLU A 111 4.31 -17.00 -17.45
N LEU A 112 3.10 -16.98 -16.88
CA LEU A 112 2.81 -16.23 -15.64
C LEU A 112 3.66 -16.70 -14.46
N SER A 113 3.91 -18.00 -14.34
CA SER A 113 4.78 -18.54 -13.29
C SER A 113 6.23 -18.10 -13.47
N ASP A 114 6.72 -18.03 -14.71
CA ASP A 114 8.07 -17.51 -15.01
C ASP A 114 8.18 -16.02 -14.69
N GLU A 115 7.17 -15.22 -15.03
CA GLU A 115 7.10 -13.80 -14.65
C GLU A 115 7.10 -13.61 -13.13
N VAL A 116 6.28 -14.38 -12.39
CA VAL A 116 6.25 -14.35 -10.93
C VAL A 116 7.61 -14.74 -10.34
N ARG A 117 8.30 -15.72 -10.92
CA ARG A 117 9.66 -16.09 -10.49
C ARG A 117 10.63 -14.92 -10.66
N VAL A 118 10.63 -14.26 -11.83
CA VAL A 118 11.51 -13.10 -12.11
C VAL A 118 11.18 -11.93 -11.17
N LEU A 119 9.90 -11.68 -10.89
CA LEU A 119 9.50 -10.64 -9.94
C LEU A 119 9.98 -10.95 -8.52
N ARG A 120 9.90 -12.21 -8.07
CA ARG A 120 10.47 -12.63 -6.77
C ARG A 120 11.98 -12.41 -6.71
N GLU A 121 12.72 -12.83 -7.73
CA GLU A 121 14.18 -12.63 -7.76
C GLU A 121 14.55 -11.13 -7.72
N LYS A 122 13.81 -10.29 -8.46
CA LYS A 122 13.98 -8.83 -8.40
C LYS A 122 13.65 -8.28 -7.01
N ASN A 123 12.60 -8.78 -6.37
CA ASN A 123 12.21 -8.39 -5.02
C ASN A 123 13.31 -8.76 -4.01
N ASP A 124 13.80 -10.00 -4.03
CA ASP A 124 14.91 -10.44 -3.18
C ASP A 124 16.18 -9.59 -3.40
N ARG A 125 16.42 -9.12 -4.62
CA ARG A 125 17.55 -8.22 -4.92
C ARG A 125 17.34 -6.83 -4.34
N LEU A 126 16.11 -6.32 -4.37
CA LEU A 126 15.75 -5.04 -3.77
C LEU A 126 15.81 -5.12 -2.24
N GLU A 127 15.33 -6.19 -1.64
CA GLU A 127 15.41 -6.44 -0.19
C GLU A 127 16.88 -6.41 0.28
N ARG A 128 17.77 -7.21 -0.34
CA ARG A 128 19.21 -7.16 -0.03
C ARG A 128 19.86 -5.80 -0.28
N ARG A 129 19.30 -4.95 -1.15
CA ARG A 129 19.80 -3.58 -1.35
C ARG A 129 19.27 -2.66 -0.25
N SER A 130 18.03 -2.85 0.16
CA SER A 130 17.41 -2.15 1.29
C SER A 130 18.20 -2.41 2.56
N ASP A 131 18.49 -3.68 2.87
CA ASP A 131 19.25 -4.06 4.07
C ASP A 131 20.62 -3.37 4.11
N ARG A 132 21.32 -3.34 2.96
CA ARG A 132 22.62 -2.65 2.85
C ARG A 132 22.53 -1.14 3.08
N LEU A 133 21.47 -0.51 2.56
CA LEU A 133 21.24 0.92 2.77
C LEU A 133 20.86 1.23 4.21
N GLU A 134 20.12 0.34 4.86
CA GLU A 134 19.77 0.46 6.28
C GLU A 134 21.03 0.34 7.15
N GLU A 135 21.90 -0.63 6.88
CA GLU A 135 23.20 -0.72 7.55
C GLU A 135 24.08 0.52 7.32
N GLU A 136 24.12 1.07 6.10
CA GLU A 136 24.85 2.32 5.82
C GLU A 136 24.24 3.51 6.58
N LYS A 137 22.92 3.58 6.67
CA LYS A 137 22.20 4.61 7.43
C LYS A 137 22.56 4.52 8.92
N ASP A 138 22.56 3.33 9.50
CA ASP A 138 22.88 3.13 10.91
C ASP A 138 24.34 3.53 11.22
N ARG A 139 25.28 3.17 10.35
CA ARG A 139 26.69 3.62 10.46
C ARG A 139 26.80 5.14 10.37
N LEU A 140 26.08 5.77 9.44
CA LEU A 140 26.06 7.22 9.30
C LEU A 140 25.47 7.90 10.54
N GLU A 141 24.39 7.36 11.10
CA GLU A 141 23.79 7.87 12.33
C GLU A 141 24.78 7.82 13.50
N GLU A 142 25.55 6.74 13.64
CA GLU A 142 26.62 6.63 14.64
C GLU A 142 27.72 7.69 14.42
N THR A 143 28.17 7.89 13.17
CA THR A 143 29.16 8.94 12.86
C THR A 143 28.65 10.36 13.12
N VAL A 144 27.36 10.61 12.85
CA VAL A 144 26.75 11.92 13.14
C VAL A 144 26.68 12.14 14.64
N GLU A 145 26.33 11.11 15.42
CA GLU A 145 26.25 11.24 16.87
C GLU A 145 27.63 11.46 17.49
N THR A 146 28.65 10.74 17.05
CA THR A 146 30.03 10.99 17.51
C THR A 146 30.51 12.41 17.19
N LEU A 147 30.22 12.93 15.98
CA LEU A 147 30.52 14.32 15.62
C LEU A 147 29.75 15.32 16.47
N ARG A 148 28.47 15.06 16.78
CA ARG A 148 27.68 15.91 17.68
C ARG A 148 28.30 15.99 19.06
N LEU A 149 28.73 14.87 19.63
CA LEU A 149 29.45 14.86 20.92
C LEU A 149 30.75 15.67 20.85
N GLN A 150 31.54 15.50 19.78
CA GLN A 150 32.79 16.25 19.60
C GLN A 150 32.53 17.76 19.48
N VAL A 151 31.51 18.18 18.73
CA VAL A 151 31.13 19.59 18.60
C VAL A 151 30.64 20.15 19.94
N ALA A 152 29.83 19.39 20.70
CA ALA A 152 29.39 19.81 22.02
C ALA A 152 30.58 20.02 22.98
N GLN A 153 31.57 19.12 22.94
CA GLN A 153 32.80 19.26 23.73
C GLN A 153 33.61 20.49 23.30
N LEU A 154 33.80 20.70 21.99
CA LEU A 154 34.48 21.87 21.46
C LEU A 154 33.79 23.16 21.91
N MET A 155 32.46 23.19 21.91
CA MET A 155 31.70 24.37 22.33
C MET A 155 31.83 24.66 23.81
N SER A 156 31.87 23.62 24.65
CA SER A 156 32.18 23.75 26.07
C SER A 156 33.58 24.34 26.29
N GLN A 157 34.60 23.79 25.61
CA GLN A 157 35.97 24.29 25.68
C GLN A 157 36.10 25.73 25.17
N HIS A 158 35.41 26.06 24.08
CA HIS A 158 35.41 27.42 23.55
C HIS A 158 34.79 28.41 24.54
N GLY A 159 33.69 28.05 25.20
CA GLY A 159 33.08 28.85 26.27
C GLY A 159 34.08 29.15 27.40
N GLN A 160 34.78 28.12 27.89
CA GLN A 160 35.81 28.28 28.93
C GLN A 160 36.93 29.24 28.50
N ILE A 161 37.39 29.15 27.24
CA ILE A 161 38.43 30.05 26.72
C ILE A 161 37.91 31.48 26.64
N VAL A 162 36.68 31.69 26.18
CA VAL A 162 36.06 33.01 26.10
C VAL A 162 35.95 33.63 27.49
N ASP A 163 35.53 32.86 28.50
CA ASP A 163 35.45 33.33 29.89
C ASP A 163 36.83 33.79 30.41
N VAL A 164 37.88 32.98 30.20
CA VAL A 164 39.26 33.33 30.59
C VAL A 164 39.75 34.58 29.87
N VAL A 165 39.49 34.70 28.57
CA VAL A 165 39.91 35.88 27.79
C VAL A 165 39.19 37.14 28.29
N GLN A 166 37.89 37.05 28.59
CA GLN A 166 37.13 38.18 29.14
C GLN A 166 37.65 38.59 30.53
N GLU A 167 37.95 37.62 31.41
CA GLU A 167 38.57 37.90 32.70
C GLU A 167 39.91 38.61 32.54
N HIS A 168 40.77 38.09 31.65
CA HIS A 168 42.07 38.69 31.37
C HIS A 168 41.94 40.12 30.82
N ASP A 169 41.00 40.37 29.91
CA ASP A 169 40.76 41.70 29.35
C ASP A 169 40.32 42.69 30.45
N GLY A 170 39.43 42.25 31.34
CA GLY A 170 39.06 43.01 32.54
C GLY A 170 40.27 43.37 33.41
N ARG A 171 41.10 42.39 33.74
CA ARG A 171 42.33 42.61 34.52
C ARG A 171 43.34 43.53 33.81
N ILE A 172 43.43 43.49 32.48
CA ILE A 172 44.28 44.43 31.73
C ILE A 172 43.75 45.85 31.86
N THR A 173 42.43 46.04 31.77
CA THR A 173 41.82 47.37 31.92
C THR A 173 42.02 47.94 33.33
N GLU A 174 41.85 47.13 34.37
CA GLU A 174 42.07 47.51 35.77
C GLU A 174 43.54 47.86 36.04
N ASN A 175 44.48 47.00 35.62
CA ASN A 175 45.92 47.32 35.74
C ASN A 175 46.28 48.62 35.01
N ARG A 176 45.65 48.89 33.86
CA ARG A 176 45.89 50.14 33.13
C ARG A 176 45.38 51.36 33.91
N THR A 177 44.23 51.26 34.59
CA THR A 177 43.75 52.36 35.45
C THR A 177 44.67 52.58 36.65
N ASP A 178 45.12 51.51 37.29
CA ASP A 178 46.03 51.58 38.45
C ASP A 178 47.38 52.21 38.07
N ILE A 179 47.92 51.88 36.89
CA ILE A 179 49.15 52.49 36.37
C ILE A 179 48.95 54.00 36.15
N VAL A 180 47.80 54.42 35.62
CA VAL A 180 47.52 55.84 35.40
C VAL A 180 47.37 56.58 36.74
N GLU A 181 46.69 55.99 37.72
CA GLU A 181 46.53 56.58 39.06
C GLU A 181 47.88 56.71 39.79
N THR A 182 48.67 55.64 39.79
CA THR A 182 50.03 55.67 40.38
C THR A 182 50.93 56.68 39.68
N GLN A 183 50.85 56.80 38.35
CA GLN A 183 51.59 57.83 37.61
C GLN A 183 51.15 59.25 37.98
N ALA A 184 49.85 59.49 38.17
CA ALA A 184 49.34 60.78 38.63
C ALA A 184 49.83 61.12 40.05
N MET A 185 49.88 60.14 40.95
CA MET A 185 50.46 60.32 42.29
C MET A 185 51.94 60.70 42.25
N VAL A 186 52.73 60.02 41.41
CA VAL A 186 54.16 60.34 41.23
C VAL A 186 54.32 61.77 40.70
N GLN A 187 53.56 62.15 39.67
CA GLN A 187 53.60 63.52 39.13
C GLN A 187 53.23 64.59 40.16
N ALA A 188 52.21 64.32 41.00
CA ALA A 188 51.83 65.22 42.08
C ALA A 188 52.95 65.36 43.13
N SER A 189 53.60 64.25 43.49
CA SER A 189 54.76 64.24 44.40
C SER A 189 55.93 65.04 43.82
N ASP A 190 56.27 64.83 42.55
CA ASP A 190 57.33 65.57 41.86
C ASP A 190 57.02 67.07 41.81
N ALA A 191 55.77 67.46 41.53
CA ALA A 191 55.34 68.85 41.54
C ALA A 191 55.47 69.49 42.93
N MET A 192 55.12 68.77 44.00
CA MET A 192 55.32 69.24 45.38
C MET A 192 56.79 69.42 45.73
N LEU A 193 57.65 68.46 45.37
CA LEU A 193 59.10 68.55 45.61
C LEU A 193 59.73 69.73 44.87
N ASN A 194 59.34 69.95 43.61
CA ASN A 194 59.79 71.10 42.82
C ASN A 194 59.33 72.43 43.42
N ALA A 195 58.07 72.52 43.88
CA ALA A 195 57.56 73.72 44.54
C ALA A 195 58.28 74.00 45.86
N TRP A 196 58.59 72.96 46.64
CA TRP A 196 59.41 73.08 47.85
C TRP A 196 60.83 73.54 47.53
N ALA A 197 61.49 72.96 46.54
CA ALA A 197 62.83 73.35 46.12
C ALA A 197 62.89 74.81 45.64
N ALA A 198 61.87 75.29 44.93
CA ALA A 198 61.78 76.67 44.46
C ALA A 198 61.79 77.70 45.61
N GLN A 199 61.30 77.35 46.81
CA GLN A 199 61.37 78.23 47.99
C GLN A 199 62.81 78.51 48.44
N PHE A 200 63.77 77.65 48.08
CA PHE A 200 65.18 77.81 48.45
C PHE A 200 66.04 78.42 47.33
N ILE A 201 65.44 78.68 46.15
CA ILE A 201 66.11 79.27 44.99
C ILE A 201 65.85 80.79 44.91
N GLU A 202 65.05 81.36 45.82
CA GLU A 202 65.05 82.82 46.01
C GLU A 202 66.41 83.27 46.57
N GLU A 203 67.24 83.78 45.67
CA GLU A 203 68.41 84.58 45.99
C GLU A 203 67.95 85.76 46.86
N PRO A 204 68.48 85.92 48.10
CA PRO A 204 68.10 87.05 48.93
C PRO A 204 68.40 88.35 48.17
N PRO A 205 67.56 89.39 48.27
CA PRO A 205 67.84 90.66 47.61
C PRO A 205 69.24 91.12 48.04
N ALA A 206 70.05 91.53 47.05
CA ALA A 206 71.38 92.04 47.30
C ALA A 206 71.31 93.11 48.40
N GLU A 207 72.00 92.87 49.53
CA GLU A 207 72.30 93.91 50.49
C GLU A 207 73.28 94.88 49.82
N ASP A 208 72.74 95.87 49.10
CA ASP A 208 73.45 97.09 48.74
C ASP A 208 73.66 97.90 50.02
N ASP A 209 74.67 97.54 50.82
CA ASP A 209 75.28 98.44 51.81
C ASP A 209 76.79 98.12 51.92
N GLU A 210 77.52 98.55 50.91
CA GLU A 210 78.98 98.62 50.90
C GLU A 210 79.43 99.79 51.81
N PRO A 211 80.21 99.57 52.89
CA PRO A 211 80.66 100.67 53.73
C PRO A 211 81.78 101.42 53.03
N GLN A 212 81.51 102.68 52.65
CA GLN A 212 82.53 103.60 52.16
C GLN A 212 83.54 103.92 53.27
N PHE A 213 84.79 103.51 53.09
CA PHE A 213 85.93 104.06 53.80
C PHE A 213 86.75 104.92 52.83
N GLU A 214 86.71 106.24 53.01
CA GLU A 214 87.73 107.15 52.47
C GLU A 214 88.95 107.20 53.41
N ALA A 215 90.13 107.40 52.81
CA ALA A 215 91.46 107.38 53.43
C ALA A 215 91.81 108.63 54.24
#